data_AF-A0A4Y2C4S0-F1
#
_entry.id   AF-A0A4Y2C4S0-F1
#
_cell.length_a   1.000
_cell.length_b   1.000
_cell.length_c   1.000
_cell.angle_alpha   90.00
_cell.angle_beta   90.00
_cell.angle_gamma   90.00
#
_symmetry.space_group_name_H-M   'P 1'
#
loop_
_entity.id
_entity.type
_entity.pdbx_description
1 polymer ?
#
loop_
_entity_poly.entity_id
_entity_poly.type
_entity_poly.pdbx_seq_one_letter_code
_entity_poly.pdbx_strand_id
1 'polypeptide(L)'
;MTEIIQIDKLNNNNYDSWLNDFKVVSMDKNLWRITDGSEVDPIEKLFPKEYNQFHPIQAYVTIYLSIEKEFRILISDADDGAQAWGILQKHFRPDSRASVISLTDEFLSCKTSEEEDISLYAARLKKIIIDLKMPGKPTADWYQAFQLIRYLPAEYQDIVQIIYRLCDE
;
A
#
# COMPACT_ATOMS: atom_id res chain seq x y z
N MET A 1 4.80 10.04 -27.47
CA MET A 1 6.04 9.87 -26.67
C MET A 1 5.58 9.81 -25.23
N THR A 2 5.46 8.61 -24.68
CA THR A 2 5.17 8.44 -23.25
C THR A 2 6.43 8.83 -22.51
N GLU A 3 6.40 9.92 -21.77
CA GLU A 3 7.52 10.27 -20.88
C GLU A 3 7.79 9.07 -19.98
N ILE A 4 9.04 8.62 -19.95
CA ILE A 4 9.46 7.59 -19.03
C ILE A 4 9.35 8.23 -17.64
N ILE A 5 8.31 7.89 -16.89
CA ILE A 5 8.17 8.31 -15.49
C ILE A 5 9.35 7.68 -14.75
N GLN A 6 10.34 8.51 -14.45
CA GLN A 6 11.55 8.11 -13.75
C GLN A 6 11.27 8.21 -12.26
N ILE A 7 11.17 7.05 -11.61
CA ILE A 7 11.06 6.94 -10.15
C ILE A 7 12.45 6.67 -9.57
N ASP A 8 12.66 7.10 -8.33
CA ASP A 8 13.87 6.73 -7.60
C ASP A 8 13.97 5.21 -7.49
N LYS A 9 15.19 4.68 -7.54
CA LYS A 9 15.36 3.23 -7.40
C LYS A 9 15.13 2.80 -5.96
N LEU A 10 14.51 1.64 -5.78
CA LEU A 10 14.33 1.06 -4.45
C LEU A 10 15.68 0.81 -3.78
N ASN A 11 15.81 1.31 -2.56
CA ASN A 11 16.93 1.13 -1.66
C ASN A 11 16.45 0.88 -0.22
N ASN A 12 17.41 0.76 0.71
CA ASN A 12 17.13 0.44 2.12
C ASN A 12 16.28 1.50 2.86
N ASN A 13 16.19 2.73 2.34
CA ASN A 13 15.65 3.87 3.06
C ASN A 13 14.38 4.47 2.43
N ASN A 14 13.98 4.01 1.24
CA ASN A 14 12.91 4.65 0.47
C ASN A 14 11.77 3.70 0.07
N TYR A 15 11.65 2.53 0.69
CA TYR A 15 10.62 1.55 0.29
C TYR A 15 9.21 2.13 0.26
N ASP A 16 8.82 2.91 1.27
CA ASP A 16 7.49 3.53 1.34
C ASP A 16 7.22 4.53 0.21
N SER A 17 8.19 5.39 -0.13
CA SER A 17 8.03 6.35 -1.23
C SER A 17 8.09 5.63 -2.58
N TRP A 18 9.05 4.73 -2.76
CA TRP A 18 9.19 3.89 -3.94
C TRP A 18 7.91 3.09 -4.23
N LEU A 19 7.31 2.48 -3.20
CA LEU A 19 6.06 1.71 -3.31
C LEU A 19 4.93 2.56 -3.92
N ASN A 20 4.78 3.80 -3.46
CA ASN A 20 3.75 4.71 -3.96
C ASN A 20 4.03 5.13 -5.41
N ASP A 21 5.27 5.48 -5.73
CA ASP A 21 5.67 5.91 -7.07
C ASP A 21 5.59 4.76 -8.07
N PHE A 22 6.07 3.57 -7.69
CA PHE A 22 6.01 2.35 -8.48
C PHE A 22 4.57 1.92 -8.77
N LYS A 23 3.67 2.07 -7.79
CA LYS A 23 2.24 1.80 -8.00
C LYS A 23 1.65 2.71 -9.07
N VAL A 24 1.97 4.01 -9.06
CA VAL A 24 1.52 4.96 -10.09
C VAL A 24 2.05 4.58 -11.47
N VAL A 25 3.35 4.27 -11.58
CA VAL A 25 3.96 3.83 -12.85
C VAL A 25 3.34 2.53 -13.36
N SER A 26 3.06 1.60 -12.47
CA SER A 26 2.45 0.32 -12.83
C SER A 26 0.99 0.48 -13.26
N MET A 27 0.26 1.45 -12.71
CA MET A 27 -1.10 1.78 -13.15
C MET A 27 -1.12 2.40 -14.55
N ASP A 28 -0.19 3.32 -14.86
CA ASP A 28 -0.04 3.89 -16.21
C ASP A 28 0.21 2.80 -17.27
N LYS A 29 0.97 1.77 -16.91
CA LYS A 29 1.27 0.62 -17.77
C LYS A 29 0.19 -0.47 -17.76
N ASN A 30 -0.88 -0.32 -16.99
CA ASN A 30 -1.90 -1.35 -16.75
C ASN A 30 -1.34 -2.68 -16.19
N LEU A 31 -0.21 -2.62 -15.46
CA LEU A 31 0.46 -3.78 -14.88
C LEU A 31 0.15 -3.97 -13.38
N TRP A 32 -0.42 -2.97 -12.70
CA TRP A 32 -0.59 -3.02 -11.24
C TRP A 32 -1.34 -4.25 -10.75
N ARG A 33 -2.45 -4.63 -11.40
CA ARG A 33 -3.27 -5.78 -11.01
C ARG A 33 -2.52 -7.11 -11.13
N ILE A 34 -1.58 -7.19 -12.06
CA ILE A 34 -0.72 -8.35 -12.25
C ILE A 34 0.35 -8.38 -11.17
N THR A 35 0.97 -7.23 -10.94
CA THR A 35 2.03 -7.08 -9.94
C THR A 35 1.55 -7.35 -8.52
N ASP A 36 0.38 -6.85 -8.13
CA ASP A 36 -0.18 -7.06 -6.80
C ASP A 36 -0.96 -8.38 -6.65
N GLY A 37 -1.07 -9.16 -7.72
CA GLY A 37 -1.79 -10.43 -7.76
C GLY A 37 -3.32 -10.30 -7.64
N SER A 38 -3.89 -9.11 -7.83
CA SER A 38 -5.34 -8.86 -7.81
C SER A 38 -6.02 -9.08 -9.17
N GLU A 39 -5.26 -9.45 -10.20
CA GLU A 39 -5.84 -9.88 -11.46
C GLU A 39 -6.60 -11.19 -11.25
N VAL A 40 -7.90 -11.14 -11.55
CA VAL A 40 -8.73 -12.35 -11.63
C VAL A 40 -8.38 -12.99 -12.96
N ASP A 41 -8.08 -14.29 -12.96
CA ASP A 41 -7.71 -15.04 -14.16
C ASP A 41 -8.52 -14.54 -15.36
N PRO A 42 -7.87 -14.04 -16.42
CA PRO A 42 -8.59 -13.61 -17.60
C PRO A 42 -9.44 -14.77 -18.07
N ILE A 43 -10.74 -14.52 -18.28
CA ILE A 43 -11.62 -15.51 -18.91
C ILE A 43 -10.91 -15.91 -20.20
N GLU A 44 -10.38 -17.14 -20.26
CA GLU A 44 -9.46 -17.63 -21.32
C GLU A 44 -9.98 -17.37 -22.74
N LYS A 45 -11.30 -17.19 -22.89
CA LYS A 45 -11.99 -16.90 -24.15
C LYS A 45 -11.90 -15.45 -24.63
N LEU A 46 -11.61 -14.49 -23.75
CA LEU A 46 -11.69 -13.05 -24.05
C LEU A 46 -10.34 -12.42 -24.39
N PHE A 47 -9.22 -13.05 -24.02
CA PHE A 47 -7.88 -12.50 -24.23
C PHE A 47 -7.00 -13.45 -25.04
N PRO A 48 -6.18 -12.93 -26.00
CA PRO A 48 -5.21 -13.74 -26.73
C PRO A 48 -4.22 -14.45 -25.78
N LYS A 49 -3.78 -15.68 -26.07
CA LYS A 49 -2.78 -16.40 -25.24
C LYS A 49 -1.50 -15.58 -24.99
N GLU A 50 -1.12 -14.77 -25.96
CA GLU A 50 0.04 -13.87 -25.90
C GLU A 50 -0.14 -12.73 -24.87
N TYR A 51 -1.39 -12.30 -24.65
CA TYR A 51 -1.75 -11.31 -23.63
C TYR A 51 -1.43 -11.85 -22.23
N ASN A 52 -1.80 -13.10 -21.95
CA ASN A 52 -1.63 -13.71 -20.62
C ASN A 52 -0.17 -14.04 -20.28
N GLN A 53 0.70 -14.28 -21.27
CA GLN A 53 2.10 -14.63 -21.03
C GLN A 53 3.03 -13.42 -20.94
N PHE A 54 2.72 -12.34 -21.65
CA PHE A 54 3.66 -11.22 -21.77
C PHE A 54 3.59 -10.26 -20.58
N HIS A 55 2.40 -10.00 -20.04
CA HIS A 55 2.24 -9.00 -18.98
C HIS A 55 2.88 -9.39 -17.63
N PRO A 56 2.85 -10.67 -17.18
CA PRO A 56 3.59 -11.10 -15.99
C PRO A 56 5.10 -10.87 -16.09
N ILE A 57 5.67 -11.09 -17.28
CA ILE A 57 7.09 -10.84 -17.57
C ILE A 57 7.36 -9.33 -17.62
N GLN A 58 6.47 -8.53 -18.22
CA GLN A 58 6.60 -7.07 -18.22
C GLN A 58 6.55 -6.46 -16.82
N ALA A 59 5.71 -7.01 -15.93
CA ALA A 59 5.66 -6.63 -14.53
C ALA A 59 7.02 -6.92 -13.85
N TYR A 60 7.57 -8.13 -14.05
CA TYR A 60 8.90 -8.50 -13.55
C TYR A 60 10.00 -7.53 -14.04
N VAL A 61 10.05 -7.26 -15.35
CA VAL A 61 11.04 -6.34 -15.93
C VAL A 61 10.90 -4.93 -15.35
N THR A 62 9.66 -4.46 -15.16
CA THR A 62 9.40 -3.14 -14.57
C THR A 62 9.90 -3.07 -13.13
N ILE A 63 9.66 -4.10 -12.32
CA ILE A 63 10.23 -4.23 -10.96
C ILE A 63 11.76 -4.22 -11.02
N TYR A 64 12.36 -5.10 -11.83
CA TYR A 64 13.81 -5.26 -11.94
C TYR A 64 14.54 -3.95 -12.30
N LEU A 65 13.95 -3.13 -13.17
CA LEU A 65 14.52 -1.83 -13.57
C LEU A 65 14.34 -0.74 -12.51
N SER A 66 13.30 -0.85 -11.69
CA SER A 66 12.96 0.11 -10.63
C SER A 66 13.69 -0.11 -9.30
N ILE A 67 14.52 -1.15 -9.18
CA ILE A 67 15.30 -1.44 -7.96
C ILE A 67 16.80 -1.24 -8.17
N GLU A 68 17.52 -0.91 -7.10
CA GLU A 68 18.99 -0.86 -7.10
C GLU A 68 19.59 -2.26 -7.36
N LYS A 69 20.84 -2.29 -7.84
CA LYS A 69 21.45 -3.53 -8.34
C LYS A 69 21.61 -4.58 -7.25
N GLU A 70 21.85 -4.11 -6.04
CA GLU A 70 22.11 -4.85 -4.81
C GLU A 70 20.88 -5.67 -4.40
N PHE A 71 19.65 -5.21 -4.71
CA PHE A 71 18.41 -5.92 -4.39
C PHE A 71 17.92 -6.84 -5.48
N ARG A 72 18.51 -6.81 -6.69
CA ARG A 72 18.10 -7.69 -7.80
C ARG A 72 18.32 -9.16 -7.51
N ILE A 73 19.30 -9.47 -6.65
CA ILE A 73 19.54 -10.84 -6.19
C ILE A 73 18.37 -11.39 -5.39
N LEU A 74 17.54 -10.53 -4.76
CA LEU A 74 16.38 -10.98 -4.00
C LEU A 74 15.31 -11.60 -4.91
N ILE A 75 15.16 -11.07 -6.13
CA ILE A 75 14.12 -11.48 -7.07
C ILE A 75 14.64 -12.37 -8.20
N SER A 76 15.89 -12.84 -8.13
CA SER A 76 16.52 -13.59 -9.24
C SER A 76 15.80 -14.89 -9.58
N ASP A 77 15.16 -15.49 -8.57
CA ASP A 77 14.48 -16.78 -8.66
C ASP A 77 12.96 -16.62 -8.87
N ALA A 78 12.47 -15.38 -9.08
CA ALA A 78 11.08 -15.12 -9.35
C ALA A 78 10.75 -15.36 -10.84
N ASP A 79 9.69 -16.14 -11.10
CA ASP A 79 9.25 -16.48 -12.45
C ASP A 79 8.43 -15.34 -13.10
N ASP A 80 7.82 -14.48 -12.28
CA ASP A 80 6.95 -13.40 -12.73
C ASP A 80 6.97 -12.17 -11.80
N GLY A 81 6.24 -11.12 -12.22
CA GLY A 81 6.13 -9.88 -11.46
C GLY A 81 5.44 -10.01 -10.10
N ALA A 82 4.46 -10.91 -9.97
CA ALA A 82 3.72 -11.10 -8.71
C ALA A 82 4.60 -11.78 -7.65
N GLN A 83 5.37 -12.79 -8.05
CA GLN A 83 6.36 -13.44 -7.18
C GLN A 83 7.46 -12.46 -6.76
N ALA A 84 8.03 -11.72 -7.70
CA ALA A 84 9.06 -10.72 -7.42
C ALA A 84 8.54 -9.64 -6.45
N TRP A 85 7.30 -9.19 -6.66
CA TRP A 85 6.62 -8.24 -5.77
C TRP A 85 6.49 -8.78 -4.34
N GLY A 86 5.98 -10.00 -4.17
CA GLY A 86 5.82 -10.62 -2.86
C GLY A 86 7.16 -10.78 -2.10
N ILE A 87 8.24 -11.10 -2.82
CA ILE A 87 9.59 -11.18 -2.22
C ILE A 87 10.05 -9.81 -1.71
N LEU A 88 9.91 -8.75 -2.52
CA LEU A 88 10.28 -7.39 -2.11
C LEU A 88 9.44 -6.91 -0.92
N GLN A 89 8.12 -7.16 -0.94
CA GLN A 89 7.25 -6.83 0.19
C GLN A 89 7.72 -7.50 1.47
N LYS A 90 8.00 -8.81 1.44
CA LYS A 90 8.47 -9.55 2.61
C LYS A 90 9.83 -9.09 3.12
N HIS A 91 10.72 -8.68 2.21
CA HIS A 91 12.05 -8.21 2.56
C HIS A 91 12.04 -6.83 3.23
N PHE A 92 11.35 -5.86 2.63
CA PHE A 92 11.36 -4.46 3.08
C PHE A 92 10.27 -4.12 4.08
N ARG A 93 9.19 -4.91 4.12
CA ARG A 93 8.16 -4.87 5.16
C ARG A 93 7.95 -6.26 5.72
N PRO A 94 8.88 -6.74 6.55
CA PRO A 94 8.70 -8.03 7.21
C PRO A 94 7.48 -7.96 8.13
N ASP A 95 6.56 -8.92 7.98
CA ASP A 95 5.41 -9.17 8.86
C ASP A 95 5.83 -9.70 10.25
N SER A 96 6.86 -9.09 10.82
CA SER A 96 7.36 -9.42 12.14
C SER A 96 6.34 -9.00 13.18
N ARG A 97 6.23 -9.78 14.26
CA ARG A 97 5.40 -9.41 15.41
C ARG A 97 5.77 -8.04 15.95
N ALA A 98 7.06 -7.69 15.93
CA ALA A 98 7.56 -6.39 16.34
C ALA A 98 7.00 -5.24 15.47
N SER A 99 6.99 -5.41 14.14
CA SER A 99 6.42 -4.43 13.21
C SER A 99 4.90 -4.25 13.44
N VAL A 100 4.16 -5.36 13.58
CA VAL A 100 2.71 -5.30 13.86
C VAL A 100 2.43 -4.59 15.19
N ILE A 101 3.20 -4.91 16.24
CA ILE A 101 3.06 -4.26 17.55
C ILE A 101 3.39 -2.77 17.45
N SER A 102 4.47 -2.40 16.76
CA SER A 102 4.87 -1.00 16.57
C SER A 102 3.80 -0.21 15.81
N LEU A 103 3.25 -0.76 14.72
CA LEU A 103 2.18 -0.12 13.95
C LEU A 103 0.88 -0.03 14.75
N THR A 104 0.60 -1.02 15.60
CA THR A 104 -0.56 -0.98 16.50
C THR A 104 -0.40 0.12 17.55
N ASP A 105 0.79 0.25 18.14
CA ASP A 105 1.10 1.31 19.09
C ASP A 105 1.02 2.70 18.44
N GLU A 106 1.54 2.83 17.21
CA GLU A 106 1.43 4.05 16.41
C GLU A 106 -0.02 4.39 16.09
N PHE A 107 -0.84 3.39 15.70
CA PHE A 107 -2.27 3.56 15.45
C PHE A 107 -2.99 4.12 16.68
N LEU A 108 -2.79 3.49 17.85
CA LEU A 108 -3.44 3.87 19.11
C LEU A 108 -2.97 5.24 19.61
N SER A 109 -1.71 5.59 19.36
CA SER A 109 -1.10 6.84 19.78
C SER A 109 -1.29 7.98 18.76
N CYS A 110 -1.87 7.69 17.59
CA CYS A 110 -2.10 8.67 16.52
C CYS A 110 -3.19 9.67 16.95
N LYS A 111 -2.74 10.86 17.37
CA LYS A 111 -3.55 12.01 17.75
C LYS A 111 -3.25 13.21 16.86
N THR A 112 -4.18 14.16 16.82
CA THR A 112 -3.94 15.46 16.19
C THR A 112 -2.86 16.24 16.95
N SER A 113 -2.11 17.04 16.22
CA SER A 113 -1.25 18.09 16.78
C SER A 113 -1.97 19.45 16.76
N GLU A 114 -1.59 20.38 17.63
CA GLU A 114 -2.17 21.74 17.67
C GLU A 114 -1.94 22.54 16.38
N GLU A 115 -0.85 22.23 15.66
CA GLU A 115 -0.46 22.88 14.41
C GLU A 115 -0.85 22.08 13.15
N GLU A 116 -1.48 20.91 13.32
CA GLU A 116 -1.77 20.00 12.22
C GLU A 116 -3.19 20.17 11.69
N ASP A 117 -3.31 20.29 10.36
CA ASP A 117 -4.59 20.25 9.68
C ASP A 117 -5.22 18.84 9.78
N ILE A 118 -6.53 18.78 9.95
CA ILE A 118 -7.26 17.51 10.14
C ILE A 118 -7.15 16.60 8.92
N SER A 119 -7.02 17.16 7.72
CA SER A 119 -6.79 16.34 6.53
C SER A 119 -5.44 15.60 6.61
N LEU A 120 -4.42 16.23 7.18
CA LEU A 120 -3.11 15.62 7.39
C LEU A 120 -3.16 14.55 8.49
N TYR A 121 -3.88 14.82 9.58
CA TYR A 121 -4.15 13.81 10.61
C TYR A 121 -4.86 12.58 10.03
N ALA A 122 -5.94 12.78 9.27
CA ALA A 122 -6.68 11.70 8.63
C ALA A 122 -5.81 10.92 7.63
N ALA A 123 -4.94 11.60 6.88
CA ALA A 123 -4.00 10.98 5.95
C ALA A 123 -2.97 10.09 6.68
N ARG A 124 -2.41 10.56 7.80
CA ARG A 124 -1.50 9.77 8.64
C ARG A 124 -2.18 8.53 9.20
N LEU A 125 -3.37 8.68 9.78
CA LEU A 125 -4.12 7.56 10.32
C LEU A 125 -4.45 6.53 9.23
N LYS A 126 -4.87 7.00 8.05
CA LYS A 126 -5.12 6.14 6.88
C LYS A 126 -3.87 5.39 6.43
N LYS A 127 -2.69 6.01 6.46
CA LYS A 127 -1.42 5.34 6.17
C LYS A 127 -1.19 4.17 7.13
N ILE A 128 -1.32 4.39 8.43
CA ILE A 128 -1.12 3.34 9.45
C ILE A 128 -2.12 2.19 9.27
N ILE A 129 -3.39 2.48 8.95
CA ILE A 129 -4.41 1.47 8.67
C ILE A 129 -4.04 0.60 7.46
N ILE A 130 -3.56 1.21 6.38
CA ILE A 130 -3.08 0.49 5.19
C ILE A 130 -1.90 -0.40 5.57
N ASP A 131 -0.96 0.13 6.34
CA ASP A 131 0.25 -0.59 6.76
C ASP A 131 -0.07 -1.78 7.68
N LEU A 132 -1.11 -1.70 8.52
CA LEU A 132 -1.62 -2.81 9.33
C LEU A 132 -2.37 -3.88 8.50
N LYS A 133 -2.97 -3.50 7.37
CA LYS A 133 -3.67 -4.43 6.48
C LYS A 133 -2.70 -5.35 5.74
N MET A 134 -1.53 -4.83 5.34
CA MET A 134 -0.50 -5.56 4.59
C MET A 134 -0.06 -6.88 5.23
N PRO A 135 0.26 -6.96 6.55
CA PRO A 135 0.61 -8.21 7.24
C PRO A 135 -0.59 -9.14 7.51
N GLY A 136 -1.75 -8.90 6.90
CA GLY A 136 -2.97 -9.68 7.15
C GLY A 136 -3.58 -9.43 8.54
N LYS A 137 -3.35 -8.24 9.12
CA LYS A 137 -3.90 -7.82 10.42
C LYS A 137 -4.82 -6.60 10.27
N PRO A 138 -5.91 -6.70 9.49
CA PRO A 138 -6.80 -5.57 9.26
C PRO A 138 -7.46 -5.11 10.57
N THR A 139 -7.49 -3.80 10.77
CA THR A 139 -8.26 -3.15 11.84
C THR A 139 -9.74 -3.12 11.45
N ALA A 140 -10.64 -3.41 12.38
CA ALA A 140 -12.08 -3.32 12.11
C ALA A 140 -12.51 -1.89 11.77
N ASP A 141 -13.41 -1.72 10.78
CA ASP A 141 -13.81 -0.40 10.26
C ASP A 141 -14.38 0.53 11.35
N TRP A 142 -15.19 -0.01 12.26
CA TRP A 142 -15.71 0.76 13.40
C TRP A 142 -14.58 1.28 14.30
N TYR A 143 -13.48 0.53 14.45
CA TYR A 143 -12.35 0.92 15.27
C TYR A 143 -11.47 1.96 14.58
N GLN A 144 -11.36 1.88 13.24
CA GLN A 144 -10.75 2.94 12.42
C GLN A 144 -11.53 4.24 12.57
N ALA A 145 -12.86 4.19 12.45
CA ALA A 145 -13.74 5.33 12.61
C ALA A 145 -13.64 5.92 14.03
N PHE A 146 -13.68 5.07 15.06
CA PHE A 146 -13.50 5.48 16.44
C PHE A 146 -12.17 6.22 16.66
N GLN A 147 -11.06 5.69 16.14
CA GLN A 147 -9.75 6.32 16.31
C GLN A 147 -9.70 7.69 15.63
N LEU A 148 -10.30 7.81 14.43
CA LEU A 148 -10.37 9.08 13.70
C LEU A 148 -11.15 10.15 14.48
N ILE A 149 -12.32 9.82 15.02
CA ILE A 149 -13.19 10.82 15.68
C ILE A 149 -12.71 11.17 17.09
N ARG A 150 -12.02 10.25 17.78
CA ARG A 150 -11.62 10.41 19.19
C ARG A 150 -10.67 11.58 19.42
N TYR A 151 -9.79 11.86 18.46
CA TYR A 151 -8.76 12.88 18.58
C TYR A 151 -9.05 14.12 17.73
N LEU A 152 -10.27 14.30 17.21
CA LEU A 152 -10.60 15.53 16.51
C LEU A 152 -10.50 16.75 17.45
N PRO A 153 -10.11 17.93 16.92
CA PRO A 153 -10.04 19.15 17.72
C PRO A 153 -11.38 19.50 18.38
N ALA A 154 -11.32 20.31 19.44
CA ALA A 154 -12.50 20.67 20.23
C ALA A 154 -13.62 21.35 19.41
N GLU A 155 -13.25 22.03 18.32
CA GLU A 155 -14.19 22.65 17.36
C GLU A 155 -15.09 21.65 16.62
N TYR A 156 -14.75 20.35 16.59
CA TYR A 156 -15.56 19.30 15.96
C TYR A 156 -16.41 18.51 16.97
N GLN A 157 -16.41 18.87 18.26
CA GLN A 157 -17.11 18.10 19.29
C GLN A 157 -18.61 17.98 19.02
N ASP A 158 -19.24 19.02 18.48
CA ASP A 158 -20.66 18.98 18.09
C ASP A 158 -20.93 17.92 17.02
N ILE A 159 -20.06 17.82 16.01
CA ILE A 159 -20.15 16.81 14.95
C ILE A 159 -19.95 15.41 15.53
N VAL A 160 -18.97 15.24 16.41
CA VAL A 160 -18.71 13.96 17.10
C VAL A 160 -19.95 13.51 17.90
N GLN A 161 -20.62 14.42 18.59
CA GLN A 161 -21.85 14.13 19.32
C GLN A 161 -23.01 13.74 18.40
N ILE A 162 -23.12 14.35 17.22
CA ILE A 162 -24.12 13.96 16.22
C ILE A 162 -23.84 12.52 15.74
N ILE A 163 -22.59 12.20 15.42
CA ILE A 163 -22.19 10.86 14.97
C ILE A 163 -22.58 9.79 16.00
N TYR A 164 -22.30 10.01 17.28
CA TYR A 164 -22.66 9.06 18.34
C TYR A 164 -24.17 8.85 18.54
N ARG A 165 -25.01 9.76 18.03
CA ARG A 165 -26.47 9.68 18.13
C ARG A 165 -27.12 9.11 16.88
N LEU A 166 -26.36 8.89 15.81
CA LEU A 166 -26.87 8.17 14.64
C LEU A 166 -27.16 6.72 15.07
N CYS A 167 -28.36 6.24 14.77
CA CYS A 167 -28.66 4.83 14.93
C CYS A 167 -28.03 4.05 13.78
N ASP A 168 -27.48 2.88 14.08
CA ASP A 168 -27.11 1.91 13.05
C ASP A 168 -28.41 1.38 12.42
N GLU A 169 -28.61 1.60 11.12
CA GLU A 169 -29.71 1.02 10.33
C GLU A 169 -29.51 -0.47 10.05
#